data_AF-A0A3A3GLI2-F1
#
_entry.id   AF-A0A3A3GLI2-F1
#
_cell.length_a   1.000
_cell.length_b   1.000
_cell.length_c   1.000
_cell.angle_alpha   90.00
_cell.angle_beta   90.00
_cell.angle_gamma   90.00
#
_symmetry.space_group_name_H-M   'P 1'
#
loop_
_entity.id
_entity.type
_entity.pdbx_description
1 polymer ?
#
loop_
_entity_poly.entity_id
_entity_poly.type
_entity_poly.pdbx_seq_one_letter_code
_entity_poly.pdbx_strand_id
1 'polypeptide(L)'
;MGVQEALRHHFDDVLSYWSYSFGTLPKLPYDEAANPMLYQGEPDEEDYIFWKPAEKEKKDNFEVIEENLGLGLHPSIQQYFNSYWFLELQGFYHSKRIFLEPVEPDKDMISFFMTQKRYEERQATPFRHIQIGFIAPEDAALLITRREK
;
A
#
# COMPACT_ATOMS: atom_id res chain seq x y z
N MET A 1 -18.06 -6.03 4.19
CA MET A 1 -16.88 -6.46 3.43
C MET A 1 -15.64 -6.13 4.25
N GLY A 2 -14.76 -7.10 4.50
CA GLY A 2 -13.49 -6.87 5.21
C GLY A 2 -12.43 -6.26 4.28
N VAL A 3 -11.32 -5.74 4.85
CA VAL A 3 -10.27 -5.10 4.04
C VAL A 3 -9.60 -6.09 3.09
N GLN A 4 -9.28 -7.29 3.57
CA GLN A 4 -8.70 -8.36 2.75
C GLN A 4 -9.59 -8.69 1.54
N GLU A 5 -10.89 -8.83 1.77
CA GLU A 5 -11.85 -9.17 0.72
C GLU A 5 -12.02 -8.02 -0.28
N ALA A 6 -11.99 -6.77 0.19
CA ALA A 6 -12.01 -5.60 -0.69
C ALA A 6 -10.74 -5.52 -1.56
N LEU A 7 -9.57 -5.83 -1.00
CA LEU A 7 -8.31 -5.90 -1.75
C LEU A 7 -8.34 -7.02 -2.80
N ARG A 8 -8.80 -8.21 -2.42
CA ARG A 8 -8.97 -9.34 -3.35
C ARG A 8 -9.85 -8.94 -4.54
N HIS A 9 -11.03 -8.40 -4.27
CA HIS A 9 -11.94 -7.92 -5.31
C HIS A 9 -11.28 -6.87 -6.21
N HIS A 10 -10.59 -5.89 -5.62
CA HIS A 10 -9.91 -4.87 -6.39
C HIS A 10 -8.84 -5.45 -7.33
N PHE A 11 -8.00 -6.35 -6.83
CA PHE A 11 -6.96 -6.97 -7.64
C PHE A 11 -7.54 -7.88 -8.74
N ASP A 12 -8.60 -8.62 -8.44
CA ASP A 12 -9.31 -9.43 -9.43
C ASP A 12 -9.88 -8.55 -10.55
N ASP A 13 -10.45 -7.39 -10.21
CA ASP A 13 -10.98 -6.43 -11.19
C ASP A 13 -9.85 -5.85 -12.06
N VAL A 14 -8.72 -5.45 -11.47
CA VAL A 14 -7.56 -4.92 -12.21
C VAL A 14 -7.00 -5.98 -13.15
N LEU A 15 -6.74 -7.19 -12.67
CA LEU A 15 -6.21 -8.28 -13.49
C LEU A 15 -7.17 -8.65 -14.63
N SER A 16 -8.47 -8.70 -14.35
CA SER A 16 -9.50 -8.99 -15.35
C SER A 16 -9.57 -7.90 -16.42
N TYR A 17 -9.52 -6.63 -16.01
CA TYR A 17 -9.52 -5.50 -16.93
C TYR A 17 -8.32 -5.52 -17.88
N TRP A 18 -7.11 -5.75 -17.36
CA TRP A 18 -5.89 -5.79 -18.16
C TRP A 18 -5.87 -6.99 -19.13
N SER A 19 -6.26 -8.16 -18.63
CA SER A 19 -6.38 -9.36 -19.45
C SER A 19 -7.39 -9.17 -20.59
N TYR A 20 -8.56 -8.60 -20.30
CA TYR A 20 -9.59 -8.35 -21.31
C TYR A 20 -9.21 -7.26 -22.31
N SER A 21 -8.62 -6.16 -21.84
CA SER A 21 -8.39 -4.96 -22.67
C SER A 21 -7.09 -5.04 -23.48
N PHE A 22 -6.06 -5.67 -22.92
CA PHE A 22 -4.70 -5.68 -23.49
C PHE A 22 -4.15 -7.09 -23.71
N GLY A 23 -4.78 -8.13 -23.15
CA GLY A 23 -4.25 -9.49 -23.20
C GLY A 23 -2.99 -9.69 -22.35
N THR A 24 -2.73 -8.80 -21.38
CA THR A 24 -1.52 -8.79 -20.54
C THR A 24 -1.86 -8.67 -19.06
N LEU A 25 -0.82 -8.76 -18.22
CA LEU A 25 -0.86 -8.33 -16.82
C LEU A 25 -0.69 -6.80 -16.71
N PRO A 26 -1.03 -6.20 -15.56
CA PRO A 26 -0.65 -4.82 -15.29
C PRO A 26 0.86 -4.63 -15.31
N LYS A 27 1.32 -3.49 -15.84
CA LYS A 27 2.73 -3.10 -15.88
C LYS A 27 2.98 -1.78 -15.13
N LEU A 28 4.18 -1.65 -14.60
CA LEU A 28 4.69 -0.44 -13.94
C LEU A 28 6.18 -0.24 -14.28
N PRO A 29 6.77 0.96 -14.07
CA PRO A 29 8.19 1.19 -14.30
C PRO A 29 9.03 0.22 -13.46
N TYR A 30 10.00 -0.44 -14.08
CA TYR A 30 10.91 -1.37 -13.43
C TYR A 30 11.76 -0.63 -12.38
N ASP A 31 11.84 -1.22 -11.19
CA ASP A 31 12.70 -0.74 -10.11
C ASP A 31 13.63 -1.88 -9.69
N GLU A 32 14.93 -1.71 -9.97
CA GLU A 32 15.97 -2.69 -9.62
C GLU A 32 16.10 -2.89 -8.10
N ALA A 33 15.69 -1.90 -7.29
CA ALA A 33 15.72 -2.00 -5.84
C ALA A 33 14.50 -2.73 -5.25
N ALA A 34 13.42 -2.91 -6.04
CA ALA A 34 12.23 -3.60 -5.58
C ALA A 34 12.44 -5.13 -5.54
N ASN A 35 11.72 -5.80 -4.62
CA ASN A 35 11.81 -7.24 -4.54
C ASN A 35 11.19 -7.91 -5.79
N PRO A 36 11.93 -8.78 -6.51
CA PRO A 36 11.48 -9.35 -7.78
C PRO A 36 10.35 -10.38 -7.64
N MET A 37 9.99 -10.80 -6.42
CA MET A 37 8.96 -11.83 -6.17
C MET A 37 7.61 -11.51 -6.82
N LEU A 38 7.27 -10.23 -6.96
CA LEU A 38 6.00 -9.79 -7.55
C LEU A 38 6.08 -9.55 -9.06
N TYR A 39 7.29 -9.51 -9.63
CA TYR A 39 7.51 -9.32 -11.06
C TYR A 39 7.22 -10.58 -11.87
N GLN A 40 6.83 -10.37 -13.11
CA GLN A 40 6.41 -11.42 -14.05
C GLN A 40 7.20 -11.27 -15.35
N GLY A 41 8.29 -12.03 -15.47
CA GLY A 41 9.19 -11.97 -16.62
C GLY A 41 10.26 -10.89 -16.47
N GLU A 42 10.76 -10.40 -17.61
CA GLU A 42 11.82 -9.38 -17.70
C GLU A 42 11.22 -8.01 -18.06
N PRO A 43 11.91 -6.89 -17.74
CA PRO A 43 11.53 -5.57 -18.23
C PRO A 43 11.46 -5.51 -19.76
N ASP A 44 10.52 -4.72 -20.28
CA ASP A 44 10.38 -4.43 -21.71
C ASP A 44 11.38 -3.34 -22.16
N GLU A 45 11.37 -3.02 -23.46
CA GLU A 45 12.27 -2.01 -24.05
C GLU A 45 12.05 -0.59 -23.52
N GLU A 46 10.93 -0.34 -22.83
CA GLU A 46 10.59 0.95 -22.22
C GLU A 46 10.85 0.98 -20.70
N ASP A 47 11.59 0.00 -20.18
CA ASP A 47 11.83 -0.20 -18.74
C ASP A 47 10.54 -0.39 -17.93
N TYR A 48 9.51 -1.03 -18.49
CA TYR A 48 8.32 -1.46 -17.75
C TYR A 48 8.33 -2.97 -17.51
N ILE A 49 7.78 -3.40 -16.37
CA ILE A 49 7.69 -4.81 -16.01
C ILE A 49 6.27 -5.19 -15.60
N PHE A 50 5.85 -6.39 -15.95
CA PHE A 50 4.59 -6.95 -15.50
C PHE A 50 4.67 -7.38 -14.05
N TRP A 51 3.55 -7.27 -13.32
CA TRP A 51 3.49 -7.70 -11.94
C TRP A 51 2.15 -8.34 -11.59
N LYS A 52 2.12 -9.06 -10.47
CA LYS A 52 0.89 -9.64 -9.91
C LYS A 52 0.92 -9.59 -8.38
N PRO A 53 -0.21 -9.25 -7.72
CA PRO A 53 -0.29 -9.32 -6.27
C PRO A 53 -0.23 -10.78 -5.78
N ALA A 54 0.30 -10.97 -4.58
CA ALA A 54 0.39 -12.28 -3.92
C ALA A 54 -0.23 -12.21 -2.53
N GLU A 55 -0.96 -13.24 -2.11
CA GLU A 55 -1.45 -13.31 -0.73
C GLU A 55 -0.29 -13.40 0.26
N LYS A 56 -0.44 -12.68 1.36
CA LYS A 56 0.56 -12.68 2.43
C LYS A 56 0.24 -13.77 3.44
N GLU A 57 0.92 -14.90 3.32
CA GLU A 57 0.74 -16.03 4.23
C GLU A 57 1.28 -15.74 5.64
N LYS A 58 2.47 -15.13 5.71
CA LYS A 58 3.11 -14.75 6.97
C LYS A 58 2.74 -13.32 7.33
N LYS A 59 1.92 -13.18 8.37
CA LYS A 59 1.48 -11.89 8.91
C LYS A 59 2.56 -11.30 9.81
N ASP A 60 2.76 -9.99 9.70
CA ASP A 60 3.62 -9.24 10.60
C ASP A 60 2.92 -9.03 11.95
N ASN A 61 3.72 -9.05 13.02
CA ASN A 61 3.26 -8.69 14.34
C ASN A 61 3.26 -7.17 14.50
N PHE A 62 2.07 -6.58 14.59
CA PHE A 62 1.90 -5.14 14.80
C PHE A 62 2.11 -4.70 16.25
N GLU A 63 2.18 -5.62 17.22
CA GLU A 63 2.40 -5.28 18.64
C GLU A 63 3.68 -4.46 18.82
N VAL A 64 4.78 -4.87 18.18
CA VAL A 64 6.06 -4.14 18.24
C VAL A 64 5.93 -2.74 17.62
N ILE A 65 5.15 -2.60 16.56
CA ILE A 65 4.91 -1.31 15.91
C ILE A 65 4.10 -0.41 16.85
N GLU A 66 3.02 -0.93 17.43
CA GLU A 66 2.15 -0.21 18.36
C GLU A 66 2.89 0.22 19.63
N GLU A 67 3.77 -0.63 20.17
CA GLU A 67 4.66 -0.30 21.30
C GLU A 67 5.61 0.85 20.97
N ASN A 68 6.28 0.81 19.81
CA ASN A 68 7.19 1.88 19.36
C ASN A 68 6.43 3.19 19.07
N LEU A 69 5.22 3.08 18.52
CA LEU A 69 4.35 4.21 18.28
C LEU A 69 3.80 4.78 19.60
N GLY A 70 3.62 3.97 20.63
CA GLY A 70 2.94 4.34 21.87
C GLY A 70 1.42 4.47 21.69
N LEU A 71 0.86 3.84 20.64
CA LEU A 71 -0.58 3.84 20.37
C LEU A 71 -1.00 2.57 19.62
N GLY A 72 -2.25 2.15 19.85
CA GLY A 72 -2.87 1.05 19.12
C GLY A 72 -3.37 1.49 17.75
N LEU A 73 -3.10 0.67 16.73
CA LEU A 73 -3.53 0.88 15.36
C LEU A 73 -4.93 0.30 15.15
N HIS A 74 -5.71 0.93 14.26
CA HIS A 74 -7.02 0.40 13.94
C HIS A 74 -6.89 -0.95 13.20
N PRO A 75 -7.72 -1.97 13.51
CA PRO A 75 -7.59 -3.30 12.89
C PRO A 75 -7.62 -3.31 11.36
N SER A 76 -8.27 -2.31 10.73
CA SER A 76 -8.27 -2.18 9.27
C SER A 76 -6.89 -1.87 8.68
N ILE A 77 -6.04 -1.14 9.42
CA ILE A 77 -4.66 -0.83 9.02
C ILE A 77 -3.84 -2.11 9.07
N GLN A 78 -3.95 -2.86 10.17
CA GLN A 78 -3.28 -4.15 10.31
C GLN A 78 -3.74 -5.11 9.20
N GLN A 79 -5.04 -5.17 8.90
CA GLN A 79 -5.55 -5.99 7.79
C GLN A 79 -4.99 -5.55 6.44
N TYR A 80 -4.91 -4.24 6.16
CA TYR A 80 -4.37 -3.71 4.91
C TYR A 80 -2.94 -4.23 4.65
N PHE A 81 -2.04 -4.06 5.63
CA PHE A 81 -0.63 -4.45 5.52
C PHE A 81 -0.37 -5.97 5.65
N ASN A 82 -1.33 -6.74 6.17
CA ASN A 82 -1.22 -8.20 6.34
C ASN A 82 -2.02 -9.04 5.35
N SER A 83 -2.63 -8.43 4.32
CA SER A 83 -3.47 -9.16 3.36
C SER A 83 -2.70 -9.63 2.13
N TYR A 84 -2.04 -8.70 1.42
CA TYR A 84 -1.40 -8.97 0.14
C TYR A 84 -0.04 -8.26 0.06
N TRP A 85 0.86 -8.85 -0.70
CA TRP A 85 2.02 -8.21 -1.28
C TRP A 85 1.63 -7.63 -2.65
N PHE A 86 1.91 -6.35 -2.90
CA PHE A 86 1.58 -5.66 -4.16
C PHE A 86 2.45 -4.42 -4.35
N LEU A 87 2.70 -4.08 -5.62
CA LEU A 87 3.56 -2.96 -6.02
C LEU A 87 2.77 -1.68 -6.32
N GLU A 88 1.51 -1.80 -6.72
CA GLU A 88 0.65 -0.65 -6.99
C GLU A 88 -0.78 -0.91 -6.51
N LEU A 89 -1.38 0.08 -5.85
CA LEU A 89 -2.80 0.09 -5.53
C LEU A 89 -3.34 1.49 -5.81
N GLN A 90 -4.04 1.64 -6.93
CA GLN A 90 -4.62 2.91 -7.34
C GLN A 90 -6.09 2.78 -7.71
N GLY A 91 -6.82 3.87 -7.58
CA GLY A 91 -8.23 3.90 -7.92
C GLY A 91 -8.76 5.32 -8.04
N PHE A 92 -10.08 5.45 -8.09
CA PHE A 92 -10.75 6.74 -8.14
C PHE A 92 -11.63 6.96 -6.93
N TYR A 93 -11.52 8.15 -6.33
CA TYR A 93 -12.40 8.64 -5.28
C TYR A 93 -12.90 10.04 -5.66
N HIS A 94 -14.21 10.21 -5.84
CA HIS A 94 -14.82 11.47 -6.33
C HIS A 94 -14.10 12.05 -7.56
N SER A 95 -13.83 11.20 -8.56
CA SER A 95 -13.10 11.54 -9.79
C SER A 95 -11.64 11.93 -9.61
N LYS A 96 -11.12 11.97 -8.39
CA LYS A 96 -9.69 12.11 -8.13
C LYS A 96 -9.02 10.75 -8.11
N ARG A 97 -7.82 10.66 -8.69
CA ARG A 97 -7.03 9.44 -8.62
C ARG A 97 -6.38 9.37 -7.23
N ILE A 98 -6.49 8.21 -6.60
CA ILE A 98 -5.82 7.90 -5.35
C ILE A 98 -4.78 6.83 -5.59
N PHE A 99 -3.66 6.94 -4.88
CA PHE A 99 -2.62 5.94 -4.80
C PHE A 99 -2.47 5.58 -3.34
N LEU A 100 -2.52 4.30 -3.01
CA LEU A 100 -2.35 3.80 -1.67
C LEU A 100 -0.96 3.19 -1.51
N GLU A 101 -0.46 3.20 -0.27
CA GLU A 101 0.87 2.75 0.08
C GLU A 101 1.08 1.27 -0.32
N PRO A 102 2.05 0.95 -1.19
CA PRO A 102 2.31 -0.43 -1.58
C PRO A 102 2.87 -1.23 -0.41
N VAL A 103 2.54 -2.51 -0.41
CA VAL A 103 3.00 -3.48 0.60
C VAL A 103 3.94 -4.43 -0.09
N GLU A 104 5.24 -4.16 0.05
CA GLU A 104 6.29 -4.83 -0.69
C GLU A 104 7.07 -5.78 0.23
N PRO A 105 7.56 -6.91 -0.29
CA PRO A 105 8.52 -7.73 0.45
C PRO A 105 9.74 -6.88 0.84
N ASP A 106 10.30 -7.15 2.02
CA ASP A 106 11.48 -6.47 2.58
C ASP A 106 11.29 -4.99 2.99
N LYS A 107 10.10 -4.42 2.77
CA LYS A 107 9.78 -3.09 3.26
C LYS A 107 9.73 -3.06 4.78
N ASP A 108 10.58 -2.23 5.39
CA ASP A 108 10.59 -2.04 6.85
C ASP A 108 9.39 -1.22 7.31
N MET A 109 8.34 -1.93 7.75
CA MET A 109 7.13 -1.30 8.26
C MET A 109 7.37 -0.51 9.55
N ILE A 110 8.30 -0.93 10.41
CA ILE A 110 8.60 -0.19 11.65
C ILE A 110 9.15 1.18 11.26
N SER A 111 10.12 1.21 10.36
CA SER A 111 10.70 2.45 9.84
C SER A 111 9.66 3.33 9.14
N PHE A 112 8.74 2.73 8.39
CA PHE A 112 7.60 3.45 7.77
C PHE A 112 6.77 4.20 8.82
N PHE A 113 6.24 3.51 9.82
CA PHE A 113 5.39 4.14 10.86
C PHE A 113 6.18 5.13 11.73
N MET A 114 7.43 4.82 12.08
CA MET A 114 8.27 5.70 12.89
C MET A 114 8.66 6.99 12.17
N THR A 115 8.83 6.94 10.85
CA THR A 115 9.09 8.13 10.04
C THR A 115 7.89 9.08 10.08
N GLN A 116 6.68 8.56 9.97
CA GLN A 116 5.45 9.35 10.08
C GLN A 116 5.30 9.98 11.47
N LYS A 117 5.52 9.20 12.54
CA LYS A 117 5.51 9.72 13.92
C LYS A 117 6.48 10.88 14.12
N ARG A 118 7.74 10.71 13.70
CA ARG A 118 8.77 11.75 13.80
C ARG A 118 8.39 13.01 13.03
N TYR A 119 7.70 12.88 11.89
CA TYR A 119 7.26 14.01 11.09
C TYR A 119 6.17 14.84 11.79
N GLU A 120 5.17 14.20 12.43
CA GLU A 120 4.13 14.91 13.17
C GLU A 120 4.68 15.53 14.47
N GLU A 121 5.55 14.83 15.19
CA GLU A 121 6.15 15.34 16.43
C GLU A 121 7.02 16.58 16.19
N ARG A 122 7.73 16.65 15.05
CA ARG A 122 8.49 17.85 14.64
C ARG A 122 7.61 19.08 14.42
N GLN A 123 6.35 18.88 14.08
CA GLN A 123 5.37 19.96 13.90
C GLN A 123 4.67 20.33 15.20
N ALA A 124 5.16 19.83 16.35
CA ALA A 124 4.54 19.98 17.66
C ALA A 124 3.08 19.48 17.72
N THR A 125 2.70 18.59 16.80
CA THR A 125 1.40 17.94 16.77
C THR A 125 1.51 16.54 17.36
N PRO A 126 0.59 16.12 18.25
CA PRO A 126 0.55 14.76 18.73
C PRO A 126 0.30 13.80 17.57
N PHE A 127 0.99 12.65 17.56
CA PHE A 127 0.85 11.65 16.51
C PHE A 127 -0.59 11.12 16.45
N ARG A 128 -1.32 11.45 15.39
CA ARG A 128 -2.77 11.23 15.24
C ARG A 128 -3.17 10.72 13.86
N HIS A 129 -2.32 10.93 12.86
CA HIS A 129 -2.64 10.56 11.48
C HIS A 129 -1.63 9.57 10.93
N ILE A 130 -2.13 8.61 10.18
CA ILE A 130 -1.32 7.66 9.44
C ILE A 130 -1.55 7.94 7.97
N GLN A 131 -0.48 8.29 7.28
CA GLN A 131 -0.52 8.44 5.84
C GLN A 131 -0.52 7.04 5.21
N ILE A 132 -1.52 6.77 4.37
CA ILE A 132 -1.70 5.49 3.69
C ILE A 132 -1.69 5.64 2.17
N GLY A 133 -1.32 6.81 1.67
CA GLY A 133 -1.37 7.12 0.24
C GLY A 133 -1.40 8.62 -0.04
N PHE A 134 -1.72 8.97 -1.29
CA PHE A 134 -1.88 10.34 -1.76
C PHE A 134 -2.95 10.46 -2.84
N ILE A 135 -3.45 11.67 -3.04
CA ILE A 135 -4.43 12.04 -4.07
C ILE A 135 -3.70 12.84 -5.16
N ALA A 136 -3.76 12.36 -6.39
CA ALA A 136 -3.24 13.09 -7.55
C ALA A 136 -4.31 14.01 -8.17
N PRO A 137 -3.91 15.15 -8.78
CA PRO A 137 -2.53 15.63 -9.00
C PRO A 137 -1.99 16.54 -7.87
N GLU A 138 -2.77 16.75 -6.81
CA GLU A 138 -2.45 17.71 -5.74
C GLU A 138 -1.39 17.17 -4.76
N ASP A 139 -0.98 15.91 -4.92
CA ASP A 139 -0.13 15.11 -4.01
C ASP A 139 -0.55 15.24 -2.53
N ALA A 140 -1.85 15.41 -2.30
CA ALA A 140 -2.41 15.57 -0.98
C ALA A 140 -2.40 14.21 -0.25
N ALA A 141 -1.83 14.18 0.95
CA ALA A 141 -1.74 12.95 1.76
C ALA A 141 -3.13 12.39 2.12
N LEU A 142 -3.32 11.08 1.90
CA LEU A 142 -4.47 10.33 2.40
C LEU A 142 -4.20 9.88 3.82
N LEU A 143 -4.90 10.50 4.77
CA LEU A 143 -4.69 10.30 6.19
C LEU A 143 -5.83 9.47 6.81
N ILE A 144 -5.48 8.39 7.50
CA ILE A 144 -6.39 7.76 8.46
C ILE A 144 -6.23 8.48 9.79
N THR A 145 -7.31 9.09 10.27
CA THR A 145 -7.34 9.74 11.58
C THR A 145 -8.07 8.86 12.59
N ARG A 146 -7.55 8.78 13.80
CA ARG A 146 -8.31 8.21 14.92
C ARG A 146 -9.43 9.17 15.30
N ARG A 147 -10.70 8.73 15.27
CA ARG A 147 -11.78 9.47 15.95
C ARG A 147 -11.59 9.32 17.46
N GLU A 148 -11.40 10.44 18.15
CA GLU A 148 -11.63 10.49 19.61
C GLU A 148 -13.12 10.19 19.83
N LYS A 149 -13.41 9.23 20.71
CA LYS A 149 -14.78 8.96 21.17
C LYS A 149 -15.16 9.95 22.25
#